data_AF-A0A1M2V706-F1
#
_entry.id   AF-A0A1M2V706-F1
#
_cell.length_a   1.000
_cell.length_b   1.000
_cell.length_c   1.000
_cell.angle_alpha   90.00
_cell.angle_beta   90.00
_cell.angle_gamma   90.00
#
_symmetry.space_group_name_H-M   'P 1'
#
loop_
_entity.id
_entity.type
_entity.pdbx_description
1 polymer ?
#
loop_
_entity_poly.entity_id
_entity_poly.type
_entity_poly.pdbx_seq_one_letter_code
_entity_poly.pdbx_strand_id
1 'polypeptide(L)'
;MSFESDTGSPGRCSHLAAVFGDEGERGALLNRYKTVVSWNTHRNHSVAYSAKRRKVGADIKTGYVFCIECDDFVYDGTFNRLFRATTIAAEEKATAFEVSKRLREPFTPWEPNGQEQAALEGAIATPCQGRRGLLNLGQTCFMNVILQSFIANPLLRNYYLGDKHNSRLCKLKDCTSCEMDKLLAEVYSENSAPYGPIELLAKTWRTSPEMSGYAQQDAHEFFITALNHIHATSRGSTSLQCICIIHSTFAGLLQSDVKCERCGNVAEKTDPMLDISLELKGETSSEDLTLASCLRRYTHPEKLGPNNYSCEKCGKASHASKRLSIRKLPPVLSFQFKRFEHKSVDRSAARKIEARVRFPSSLNMAPYTTLVMHKQELLKDGGTASASPASLIPSVRPLLRVRSRVPGSSAATALGGRPVCVVPTDAVLPRI
;
A
#
# COMPACT_ATOMS: atom_id res chain seq x y z
N MET A 1 -18.19 35.55 -19.16
CA MET A 1 -18.36 35.08 -20.55
C MET A 1 -17.40 35.86 -21.42
N SER A 2 -16.25 35.24 -21.68
CA SER A 2 -15.18 35.65 -22.61
C SER A 2 -14.19 34.48 -22.55
N PHE A 3 -14.42 33.48 -23.41
CA PHE A 3 -13.55 32.32 -23.53
C PHE A 3 -12.34 32.74 -24.35
N GLU A 4 -11.25 33.12 -23.67
CA GLU A 4 -9.95 33.13 -24.33
C GLU A 4 -9.54 31.69 -24.61
N SER A 5 -9.14 31.49 -25.85
CA SER A 5 -8.67 30.26 -26.46
C SER A 5 -7.42 29.75 -25.74
N ASP A 6 -7.60 28.78 -24.85
CA ASP A 6 -6.50 28.02 -24.25
C ASP A 6 -5.99 26.98 -25.26
N THR A 7 -5.36 27.46 -26.34
CA THR A 7 -4.54 26.67 -27.26
C THR A 7 -3.22 26.36 -26.58
N GLY A 8 -3.21 25.45 -25.59
CA GLY A 8 -1.96 25.27 -24.83
C GLY A 8 -1.87 24.16 -23.80
N SER A 9 -2.81 23.21 -23.70
CA SER A 9 -2.60 22.05 -22.81
C SER A 9 -1.79 20.95 -23.53
N PRO A 10 -0.54 20.65 -23.11
CA PRO A 10 0.32 19.69 -23.80
C PRO A 10 -0.17 18.25 -23.59
N GLY A 11 -1.01 17.76 -24.50
CA GLY A 11 -1.55 16.39 -24.46
C GLY A 11 -2.86 16.16 -25.21
N ARG A 12 -3.52 17.21 -25.72
CA ARG A 12 -4.75 17.09 -26.51
C ARG A 12 -4.43 17.01 -28.00
N CYS A 13 -4.73 15.87 -28.65
CA CYS A 13 -4.64 15.77 -30.12
C CYS A 13 -5.69 16.68 -30.75
N SER A 14 -5.27 17.53 -31.69
CA SER A 14 -6.13 18.52 -32.39
C SER A 14 -7.32 17.87 -33.09
N HIS A 15 -7.17 16.65 -33.59
CA HIS A 15 -8.24 15.86 -34.21
C HIS A 15 -9.36 15.46 -33.24
N LEU A 16 -9.10 15.50 -31.93
CA LEU A 16 -10.08 15.27 -30.88
C LEU A 16 -10.59 16.58 -30.26
N ALA A 17 -9.95 17.72 -30.51
CA ALA A 17 -10.30 18.99 -29.90
C ALA A 17 -11.73 19.43 -30.26
N ALA A 18 -12.18 19.19 -31.50
CA ALA A 18 -13.55 19.46 -31.92
C ALA A 18 -14.58 18.59 -31.18
N VAL A 19 -14.30 17.29 -31.04
CA VAL A 19 -15.16 16.34 -30.30
C VAL A 19 -15.20 16.66 -28.80
N PHE A 20 -14.11 17.17 -28.24
CA PHE A 20 -14.06 17.62 -26.85
C PHE A 20 -14.69 19.00 -26.62
N GLY A 21 -14.89 19.78 -27.68
CA GLY A 21 -15.57 21.08 -27.66
C GLY A 21 -17.10 20.98 -27.66
N ASP A 22 -17.66 19.87 -28.16
CA ASP A 22 -19.10 19.54 -28.08
C ASP A 22 -19.37 18.60 -26.89
N GLU A 23 -20.17 19.05 -25.91
CA GLU A 23 -20.49 18.26 -24.72
C GLU A 23 -21.23 16.94 -25.04
N GLY A 24 -22.08 16.93 -26.07
CA GLY A 24 -22.85 15.77 -26.49
C GLY A 24 -21.98 14.69 -27.14
N GLU A 25 -21.11 15.09 -28.07
CA GLU A 25 -20.18 14.17 -28.73
C GLU A 25 -19.11 13.64 -27.78
N ARG A 26 -18.59 14.52 -26.90
CA ARG A 26 -17.68 14.14 -25.81
C ARG A 26 -18.32 13.09 -24.91
N GLY A 27 -19.55 13.31 -24.46
CA GLY A 27 -20.28 12.36 -23.61
C GLY A 27 -20.47 11.00 -24.28
N ALA A 28 -20.84 11.00 -25.57
CA ALA A 28 -21.00 9.78 -26.35
C ALA A 28 -19.68 9.00 -26.51
N LEU A 29 -18.57 9.68 -26.76
CA LEU A 29 -17.24 9.06 -26.87
C LEU A 29 -16.81 8.43 -25.55
N LEU A 30 -16.92 9.17 -24.44
CA LEU A 30 -16.55 8.69 -23.11
C LEU A 30 -17.41 7.49 -22.68
N ASN A 31 -18.70 7.50 -22.99
CA ASN A 31 -19.58 6.37 -22.69
C ASN A 31 -19.22 5.11 -23.49
N ARG A 32 -18.94 5.23 -24.79
CA ARG A 32 -18.46 4.09 -25.61
C ARG A 32 -17.15 3.52 -25.06
N TYR A 33 -16.22 4.40 -24.67
CA TYR A 33 -14.96 3.99 -24.05
C TYR A 33 -15.17 3.23 -22.73
N LYS A 34 -16.01 3.74 -21.81
CA LYS A 34 -16.40 3.04 -20.57
C LYS A 34 -16.93 1.64 -20.86
N THR A 35 -17.84 1.50 -21.82
CA THR A 35 -18.43 0.21 -22.17
C THR A 35 -17.38 -0.79 -22.63
N VAL A 36 -16.42 -0.36 -23.46
CA VAL A 36 -15.33 -1.23 -23.96
C VAL A 36 -14.41 -1.69 -22.83
N VAL A 37 -14.00 -0.79 -21.93
CA VAL A 37 -13.15 -1.13 -20.77
C VAL A 37 -13.87 -2.08 -19.82
N SER A 38 -15.17 -1.83 -19.55
CA SER A 38 -16.00 -2.71 -18.73
C SER A 38 -16.25 -4.08 -19.35
N TRP A 39 -16.21 -4.22 -20.67
CA TRP A 39 -16.40 -5.50 -21.36
C TRP A 39 -15.15 -6.39 -21.31
N ASN A 40 -13.95 -5.81 -21.47
CA ASN A 40 -12.70 -6.57 -21.47
C ASN A 40 -12.31 -7.13 -20.09
N THR A 41 -12.70 -6.47 -19.00
CA THR A 41 -12.56 -7.03 -17.65
C THR A 41 -13.32 -8.35 -17.48
N HIS A 42 -14.25 -8.69 -18.38
CA HIS A 42 -15.06 -9.89 -18.30
C HIS A 42 -14.62 -11.04 -19.24
N ARG A 43 -13.81 -10.81 -20.30
CA ARG A 43 -13.29 -11.88 -21.20
C ARG A 43 -12.05 -11.44 -22.00
N ASN A 44 -11.05 -12.32 -22.09
CA ASN A 44 -9.93 -12.21 -23.05
C ASN A 44 -10.35 -12.73 -24.44
N HIS A 45 -10.61 -11.85 -25.39
CA HIS A 45 -10.57 -12.20 -26.82
C HIS A 45 -9.85 -11.12 -27.62
N SER A 46 -8.89 -11.53 -28.45
CA SER A 46 -8.30 -10.69 -29.50
C SER A 46 -9.34 -10.47 -30.58
N VAL A 47 -9.87 -9.25 -30.69
CA VAL A 47 -10.72 -8.87 -31.81
C VAL A 47 -9.84 -8.19 -32.85
N ALA A 48 -9.44 -8.97 -33.85
CA ALA A 48 -9.00 -8.46 -35.14
C ALA A 48 -10.25 -8.23 -35.99
N TYR A 49 -10.64 -6.99 -36.26
CA TYR A 49 -11.50 -6.70 -37.42
C TYR A 49 -11.17 -5.36 -38.06
N SER A 50 -10.97 -5.46 -39.37
CA SER A 50 -10.87 -4.41 -40.37
C SER A 50 -12.28 -3.93 -40.75
N ALA A 51 -12.59 -2.64 -40.53
CA ALA A 51 -13.62 -1.91 -41.27
C ALA A 51 -13.59 -0.39 -40.97
N LYS A 52 -13.23 0.37 -42.02
CA LYS A 52 -13.62 1.74 -42.44
C LYS A 52 -14.07 2.76 -41.35
N ARG A 53 -13.34 3.88 -41.30
CA ARG A 53 -13.70 5.21 -40.74
C ARG A 53 -13.76 5.41 -39.22
N ARG A 54 -12.89 4.78 -38.43
CA ARG A 54 -12.68 5.24 -37.04
C ARG A 54 -11.46 6.15 -36.99
N LYS A 55 -11.61 7.35 -36.43
CA LYS A 55 -10.51 8.32 -36.24
C LYS A 55 -9.63 7.99 -35.03
N VAL A 56 -10.11 7.11 -34.15
CA VAL A 56 -9.53 6.82 -32.84
C VAL A 56 -9.68 5.33 -32.50
N GLY A 57 -8.60 4.72 -32.01
CA GLY A 57 -8.57 3.40 -31.39
C GLY A 57 -8.25 3.50 -29.90
N ALA A 58 -8.49 2.44 -29.13
CA ALA A 58 -8.08 2.37 -27.73
C ALA A 58 -7.49 0.99 -27.44
N ASP A 59 -6.32 0.96 -26.81
CA ASP A 59 -5.77 -0.27 -26.25
C ASP A 59 -6.48 -0.57 -24.93
N ILE A 60 -7.20 -1.68 -24.91
CA ILE A 60 -8.06 -2.06 -23.79
C ILE A 60 -7.26 -2.58 -22.59
N LYS A 61 -5.98 -2.95 -22.78
CA LYS A 61 -5.11 -3.40 -21.68
C LYS A 61 -4.50 -2.23 -20.92
N THR A 62 -4.13 -1.16 -21.62
CA THR A 62 -3.45 0.00 -21.04
C THR A 62 -4.38 1.19 -20.81
N GLY A 63 -5.52 1.22 -21.50
CA GLY A 63 -6.41 2.38 -21.52
C GLY A 63 -5.90 3.53 -22.37
N TYR A 64 -4.82 3.32 -23.14
CA TYR A 64 -4.31 4.35 -24.03
C TYR A 64 -5.20 4.49 -25.26
N VAL A 65 -5.47 5.74 -25.60
CA VAL A 65 -6.23 6.11 -26.78
C VAL A 65 -5.24 6.43 -27.88
N PHE A 66 -5.39 5.83 -29.05
CA PHE A 66 -4.56 6.06 -30.23
C PHE A 66 -5.36 6.85 -31.26
N CYS A 67 -4.86 7.99 -31.72
CA CYS A 67 -5.50 8.72 -32.80
C CYS A 67 -4.87 8.32 -34.13
N ILE A 68 -5.70 7.81 -35.05
CA ILE A 68 -5.26 7.27 -36.34
C ILE A 68 -4.83 8.40 -37.28
N GLU A 69 -5.41 9.60 -37.15
CA GLU A 69 -5.00 10.78 -37.93
C GLU A 69 -3.71 11.43 -37.38
N CYS A 70 -3.48 11.37 -36.06
CA CYS A 70 -2.23 11.83 -35.43
C CYS A 70 -1.10 10.77 -35.58
N ASP A 71 -1.43 9.51 -35.88
CA ASP A 71 -0.54 8.33 -35.79
C ASP A 71 0.22 8.23 -34.46
N ASP A 72 -0.45 8.67 -33.37
CA ASP A 72 0.16 8.79 -32.05
C ASP A 72 -0.87 8.54 -30.93
N PHE A 73 -0.37 8.24 -29.74
CA PHE A 73 -1.17 8.13 -28.52
C PHE A 73 -1.64 9.50 -28.03
N VAL A 74 -2.89 9.55 -27.62
CA VAL A 74 -3.55 10.71 -27.03
C VAL A 74 -3.39 10.63 -25.51
N TYR A 75 -2.59 11.52 -24.96
CA TYR A 75 -2.29 11.60 -23.53
C TYR A 75 -3.26 12.55 -22.79
N ASP A 76 -4.57 12.36 -22.97
CA ASP A 76 -5.56 13.13 -22.22
C ASP A 76 -5.85 12.50 -20.85
N GLY A 77 -5.69 13.27 -19.78
CA GLY A 77 -5.92 12.83 -18.41
C GLY A 77 -7.33 12.30 -18.14
N THR A 78 -8.33 12.70 -18.94
CA THR A 78 -9.71 12.22 -18.84
C THR A 78 -9.80 10.73 -19.15
N PHE A 79 -9.15 10.23 -20.21
CA PHE A 79 -9.18 8.82 -20.56
C PHE A 79 -8.46 7.96 -19.52
N ASN A 80 -7.33 8.43 -18.99
CA ASN A 80 -6.61 7.74 -17.91
C ASN A 80 -7.44 7.62 -16.63
N ARG A 81 -8.10 8.72 -16.20
CA ARG A 81 -9.03 8.68 -15.04
C ARG A 81 -10.17 7.70 -15.28
N LEU A 82 -10.75 7.73 -16.47
CA LEU A 82 -11.89 6.91 -16.85
C LEU A 82 -11.55 5.42 -16.92
N PHE A 83 -10.39 5.09 -17.48
CA PHE A 83 -9.87 3.73 -17.51
C PHE A 83 -9.74 3.16 -16.10
N ARG A 84 -8.99 3.86 -15.23
CA ARG A 84 -8.76 3.43 -13.84
C ARG A 84 -10.07 3.24 -13.08
N ALA A 85 -10.98 4.21 -13.15
CA ALA A 85 -12.26 4.13 -12.44
C ALA A 85 -13.11 2.95 -12.92
N THR A 86 -13.16 2.70 -14.24
CA THR A 86 -13.96 1.62 -14.81
C THR A 86 -13.38 0.25 -14.49
N THR A 87 -12.05 0.09 -14.55
CA THR A 87 -11.36 -1.16 -14.21
C THR A 87 -11.60 -1.53 -12.74
N ILE A 88 -11.41 -0.59 -11.81
CA ILE A 88 -11.62 -0.84 -10.39
C ILE A 88 -13.08 -1.24 -10.12
N ALA A 89 -14.05 -0.52 -10.69
CA ALA A 89 -15.47 -0.83 -10.51
C ALA A 89 -15.83 -2.24 -11.02
N ALA A 90 -15.22 -2.68 -12.14
CA ALA A 90 -15.43 -4.02 -12.67
C ALA A 90 -14.79 -5.11 -11.80
N GLU A 91 -13.56 -4.90 -11.30
CA GLU A 91 -12.88 -5.81 -10.37
C GLU A 91 -13.64 -5.96 -9.05
N GLU A 92 -14.15 -4.87 -8.50
CA GLU A 92 -15.01 -4.88 -7.30
C GLU A 92 -16.28 -5.71 -7.52
N LYS A 93 -16.91 -5.58 -8.70
CA LYS A 93 -18.09 -6.37 -9.06
C LYS A 93 -17.77 -7.87 -9.19
N ALA A 94 -16.62 -8.22 -9.75
CA ALA A 94 -16.19 -9.62 -9.92
C ALA A 94 -15.84 -10.29 -8.58
N THR A 95 -15.20 -9.56 -7.66
CA THR A 95 -14.76 -10.06 -6.35
C THR A 95 -15.85 -10.01 -5.27
N ALA A 96 -17.01 -9.40 -5.57
CA ALA A 96 -18.13 -9.28 -4.64
C ALA A 96 -18.69 -10.63 -4.14
N PHE A 97 -18.60 -11.70 -4.94
CA PHE A 97 -19.05 -13.04 -4.55
C PHE A 97 -18.10 -13.73 -3.56
N GLU A 98 -16.80 -13.42 -3.59
CA GLU A 98 -15.80 -14.02 -2.69
C GLU A 98 -15.77 -13.34 -1.31
N VAL A 99 -16.26 -12.10 -1.21
CA VAL A 99 -16.28 -11.30 0.01
C VAL A 99 -17.73 -10.95 0.34
N SER A 100 -18.52 -11.96 0.72
CA SER A 100 -19.98 -11.85 0.94
C SER A 100 -20.43 -10.82 1.98
N LYS A 101 -19.50 -10.19 2.70
CA LYS A 101 -19.73 -9.04 3.59
C LYS A 101 -18.67 -7.98 3.29
N ARG A 102 -19.06 -6.91 2.59
CA ARG A 102 -18.21 -5.79 2.14
C ARG A 102 -17.17 -5.37 3.19
N LEU A 103 -15.90 -5.72 2.95
CA LEU A 103 -14.74 -5.26 3.74
C LEU A 103 -13.91 -4.21 3.00
N ARG A 104 -14.08 -4.08 1.68
CA ARG A 104 -13.43 -3.05 0.87
C ARG A 104 -14.43 -1.94 0.58
N GLU A 105 -14.06 -0.70 0.86
CA GLU A 105 -14.84 0.45 0.40
C GLU A 105 -14.90 0.45 -1.12
N PRO A 106 -16.07 0.74 -1.71
CA PRO A 106 -16.16 0.96 -3.14
C PRO A 106 -15.33 2.19 -3.51
N PHE A 107 -14.48 2.06 -4.52
CA PHE A 107 -13.69 3.17 -5.04
C PHE A 107 -14.61 4.29 -5.52
N THR A 108 -14.43 5.48 -4.95
CA THR A 108 -15.05 6.71 -5.41
C THR A 108 -13.98 7.57 -6.09
N PRO A 109 -14.17 7.98 -7.36
CA PRO A 109 -13.33 9.00 -7.97
C PRO A 109 -13.37 10.26 -7.11
N TRP A 110 -12.20 10.85 -6.86
CA TRP A 110 -12.17 12.16 -6.22
C TRP A 110 -12.62 13.22 -7.23
N GLU A 111 -13.58 14.04 -6.78
CA GLU A 111 -14.06 15.21 -7.51
C GLU A 111 -13.75 16.45 -6.67
N PRO A 112 -12.92 17.38 -7.16
CA PRO A 112 -12.57 18.57 -6.42
C PRO A 112 -13.80 19.44 -6.16
N ASN A 113 -13.98 19.88 -4.92
CA ASN A 113 -14.94 20.94 -4.62
C ASN A 113 -14.44 22.31 -5.14
N GLY A 114 -15.29 23.34 -5.16
CA GLY A 114 -14.92 24.65 -5.72
C GLY A 114 -13.69 25.32 -5.08
N GLN A 115 -13.43 25.09 -3.79
CA GLN A 115 -12.22 25.59 -3.10
C GLN A 115 -10.99 24.77 -3.49
N GLU A 116 -11.14 23.46 -3.65
CA GLU A 116 -10.05 22.57 -4.10
C GLU A 116 -9.68 22.85 -5.56
N GLN A 117 -10.66 23.14 -6.41
CA GLN A 117 -10.44 23.49 -7.80
C GLN A 117 -9.58 24.76 -7.92
N ALA A 118 -9.90 25.79 -7.14
CA ALA A 118 -9.09 27.02 -7.06
C ALA A 118 -7.67 26.77 -6.54
N ALA A 119 -7.51 25.84 -5.59
CA ALA A 119 -6.19 25.47 -5.07
C ALA A 119 -5.34 24.69 -6.09
N LEU A 120 -5.97 23.88 -6.96
CA LEU A 120 -5.29 23.16 -8.05
C LEU A 120 -4.85 24.09 -9.17
N GLU A 121 -5.65 25.12 -9.48
CA GLU A 121 -5.32 26.11 -10.52
C GLU A 121 -4.03 26.88 -10.20
N GLY A 122 -3.72 27.07 -8.92
CA GLY A 122 -2.47 27.68 -8.46
C GLY A 122 -1.33 26.70 -8.16
N ALA A 123 -1.51 25.38 -8.33
CA ALA A 123 -0.53 24.39 -7.89
C ALA A 123 0.50 24.05 -8.98
N ILE A 124 1.77 23.92 -8.58
CA ILE A 124 2.85 23.57 -9.51
C ILE A 124 2.90 22.06 -9.72
N ALA A 125 3.00 21.70 -11.00
CA ALA A 125 3.28 20.38 -11.50
C ALA A 125 4.74 19.97 -11.22
N THR A 126 4.98 19.21 -10.14
CA THR A 126 6.30 18.66 -9.80
C THR A 126 6.54 17.31 -10.50
N PRO A 127 7.74 17.00 -11.01
CA PRO A 127 8.07 15.65 -11.48
C PRO A 127 7.81 14.57 -10.41
N CYS A 128 7.15 13.47 -10.77
CA CYS A 128 6.90 12.31 -9.89
C CYS A 128 8.17 11.57 -9.43
N GLN A 129 9.34 12.03 -9.88
CA GLN A 129 10.62 11.45 -9.52
C GLN A 129 11.24 12.27 -8.39
N GLY A 130 10.74 12.09 -7.17
CA GLY A 130 11.35 12.60 -5.93
C GLY A 130 12.64 11.83 -5.60
N ARG A 131 13.63 11.90 -6.49
CA ARG A 131 14.94 11.25 -6.34
C ARG A 131 15.92 12.25 -5.76
N ARG A 132 15.98 12.32 -4.43
CA ARG A 132 16.89 13.21 -3.69
C ARG A 132 17.69 12.39 -2.68
N GLY A 133 19.02 12.59 -2.65
CA GLY A 133 19.89 11.94 -1.67
C GLY A 133 19.66 12.50 -0.27
N LEU A 134 19.85 11.67 0.76
CA LEU A 134 19.88 12.12 2.15
C LEU A 134 21.32 12.19 2.64
N LEU A 135 21.69 13.30 3.28
CA LEU A 135 23.01 13.46 3.88
C LEU A 135 23.19 12.44 5.00
N ASN A 136 24.39 11.86 5.08
CA ASN A 136 24.76 11.06 6.24
C ASN A 136 25.29 12.01 7.33
N LEU A 137 24.52 12.18 8.40
CA LEU A 137 24.83 13.08 9.52
C LEU A 137 25.71 12.39 10.59
N GLY A 138 26.59 11.48 10.17
CA GLY A 138 27.42 10.64 11.04
C GLY A 138 27.25 9.15 10.72
N GLN A 139 26.51 8.42 11.57
CA GLN A 139 26.21 6.98 11.41
C GLN A 139 24.72 6.74 11.10
N THR A 140 24.13 7.64 10.32
CA THR A 140 22.67 7.69 10.05
C THR A 140 22.22 6.85 8.85
N CYS A 141 23.07 5.96 8.34
CA CYS A 141 22.76 5.15 7.16
C CYS A 141 21.53 4.25 7.37
N PHE A 142 21.35 3.68 8.56
CA PHE A 142 20.19 2.87 8.92
C PHE A 142 18.88 3.67 8.79
N MET A 143 18.89 4.93 9.23
CA MET A 143 17.76 5.85 9.11
C MET A 143 17.51 6.21 7.64
N ASN A 144 18.56 6.60 6.90
CA ASN A 144 18.42 7.03 5.52
C ASN A 144 17.81 5.95 4.61
N VAL A 145 18.18 4.67 4.81
CA VAL A 145 17.60 3.55 4.03
C VAL A 145 16.09 3.41 4.28
N ILE A 146 15.64 3.56 5.54
CA ILE A 146 14.22 3.50 5.87
C ILE A 146 13.47 4.72 5.36
N LEU A 147 14.02 5.94 5.52
CA LEU A 147 13.39 7.15 5.03
C LEU A 147 13.22 7.15 3.50
N GLN A 148 14.24 6.69 2.77
CA GLN A 148 14.14 6.50 1.31
C GLN A 148 13.04 5.49 0.94
N SER A 149 12.88 4.43 1.73
CA SER A 149 11.80 3.45 1.56
C SER A 149 10.42 4.06 1.81
N PHE A 150 10.29 4.96 2.80
CA PHE A 150 9.06 5.71 3.06
C PHE A 150 8.74 6.73 1.97
N ILE A 151 9.75 7.46 1.47
CA ILE A 151 9.62 8.44 0.38
C ILE A 151 9.10 7.77 -0.91
N ALA A 152 9.61 6.56 -1.19
CA ALA A 152 9.21 5.78 -2.36
C ALA A 152 7.84 5.10 -2.20
N ASN A 153 7.31 5.00 -0.98
CA ASN A 153 6.00 4.41 -0.73
C ASN A 153 4.88 5.35 -1.19
N PRO A 154 4.07 4.97 -2.19
CA PRO A 154 3.05 5.86 -2.75
C PRO A 154 1.94 6.21 -1.76
N LEU A 155 1.62 5.35 -0.80
CA LEU A 155 0.57 5.62 0.20
C LEU A 155 1.03 6.67 1.20
N LEU A 156 2.27 6.57 1.71
CA LEU A 156 2.85 7.59 2.58
C LEU A 156 3.05 8.90 1.82
N ARG A 157 3.65 8.84 0.63
CA ARG A 157 3.87 10.01 -0.23
C ARG A 157 2.59 10.78 -0.47
N ASN A 158 1.55 10.11 -0.95
CA ASN A 158 0.28 10.76 -1.29
C ASN A 158 -0.44 11.29 -0.06
N TYR A 159 -0.25 10.68 1.11
CA TYR A 159 -0.80 11.17 2.36
C TYR A 159 -0.21 12.52 2.77
N TYR A 160 1.13 12.65 2.78
CA TYR A 160 1.78 13.90 3.17
C TYR A 160 1.68 14.97 2.09
N LEU A 161 1.97 14.64 0.81
CA LEU A 161 1.84 15.61 -0.29
C LEU A 161 0.38 16.03 -0.56
N GLY A 162 -0.59 15.22 -0.12
CA GLY A 162 -2.03 15.53 -0.18
C GLY A 162 -2.55 16.33 1.03
N ASP A 163 -1.65 16.97 1.79
CA ASP A 163 -1.95 17.83 2.94
C ASP A 163 -2.78 17.15 4.05
N LYS A 164 -2.75 15.81 4.16
CA LYS A 164 -3.48 15.09 5.22
C LYS A 164 -2.84 15.29 6.60
N HIS A 165 -1.57 15.72 6.62
CA HIS A 165 -0.90 16.22 7.82
C HIS A 165 -0.12 17.49 7.49
N ASN A 166 -0.75 18.64 7.71
CA ASN A 166 -0.10 19.93 7.48
C ASN A 166 0.79 20.34 8.68
N SER A 167 2.10 20.39 8.48
CA SER A 167 3.06 20.77 9.53
C SER A 167 2.86 22.20 10.07
N ARG A 168 2.33 23.14 9.27
CA ARG A 168 2.05 24.54 9.65
C ARG A 168 0.76 24.70 10.48
N LEU A 169 -0.15 23.73 10.42
CA LEU A 169 -1.40 23.71 11.19
C LEU A 169 -1.34 22.77 12.40
N CYS A 170 -0.33 21.92 12.47
CA CYS A 170 -0.17 20.98 13.56
C CYS A 170 0.18 21.70 14.87
N LYS A 171 -0.59 21.45 15.93
CA LYS A 171 -0.36 22.00 17.26
C LYS A 171 0.44 21.07 18.17
N LEU A 172 0.73 19.85 17.71
CA LEU A 172 1.47 18.86 18.50
C LEU A 172 2.95 19.26 18.56
N LYS A 173 3.45 19.42 19.78
CA LYS A 173 4.89 19.52 20.04
C LYS A 173 5.55 18.21 19.67
N ASP A 174 6.78 18.30 19.16
CA ASP A 174 7.59 17.14 18.76
C ASP A 174 6.87 16.12 17.85
N CYS A 175 6.06 16.62 16.91
CA CYS A 175 5.32 15.78 15.99
C CYS A 175 6.25 15.20 14.89
N THR A 176 6.39 13.87 14.85
CA THR A 176 7.15 13.16 13.80
C THR A 176 6.47 13.28 12.45
N SER A 177 5.14 13.28 12.41
CA SER A 177 4.39 13.48 11.17
C SER A 177 4.67 14.86 10.52
N CYS A 178 4.96 15.91 11.31
CA CYS A 178 5.41 17.20 10.77
C CYS A 178 6.77 17.09 10.06
N GLU A 179 7.69 16.29 10.59
CA GLU A 179 9.01 16.12 9.97
C GLU A 179 8.94 15.25 8.73
N MET A 180 8.05 14.26 8.70
CA MET A 180 7.75 13.49 7.49
C MET A 180 7.13 14.35 6.38
N ASP A 181 6.21 15.25 6.76
CA ASP A 181 5.62 16.24 5.85
C ASP A 181 6.70 17.13 5.21
N LYS A 182 7.55 17.75 6.03
CA LYS A 182 8.68 18.56 5.56
C LYS A 182 9.66 17.76 4.70
N LEU A 183 10.02 16.54 5.11
CA LEU A 183 10.93 15.66 4.38
C LEU A 183 10.40 15.40 2.96
N LEU A 184 9.12 15.04 2.83
CA LEU A 184 8.50 14.78 1.53
C LEU A 184 8.38 16.07 0.70
N ALA A 185 8.01 17.19 1.29
CA ALA A 185 7.99 18.48 0.60
C ALA A 185 9.38 18.84 0.05
N GLU A 186 10.43 18.63 0.83
CA GLU A 186 11.82 18.91 0.43
C GLU A 186 12.31 17.97 -0.68
N VAL A 187 12.04 16.67 -0.57
CA VAL A 187 12.47 15.68 -1.56
C VAL A 187 11.79 15.88 -2.92
N TYR A 188 10.56 16.41 -2.91
CA TYR A 188 9.80 16.76 -4.11
C TYR A 188 9.87 18.26 -4.43
N SER A 189 10.79 19.02 -3.83
CA SER A 189 11.07 20.39 -4.26
C SER A 189 11.96 20.39 -5.52
N GLU A 190 12.12 21.56 -6.14
CA GLU A 190 13.02 21.73 -7.30
C GLU A 190 14.50 21.55 -6.94
N ASN A 191 14.84 21.57 -5.64
CA ASN A 191 16.21 21.47 -5.16
C ASN A 191 16.74 20.03 -5.25
N SER A 192 17.76 19.83 -6.08
CA SER A 192 18.43 18.54 -6.26
C SER A 192 19.55 18.27 -5.26
N ALA A 193 19.97 19.25 -4.46
CA ALA A 193 21.07 19.09 -3.50
C ALA A 193 20.69 18.09 -2.40
N PRO A 194 21.59 17.24 -1.88
CA PRO A 194 21.25 16.30 -0.81
C PRO A 194 20.58 16.96 0.40
N TYR A 195 19.51 16.36 0.91
CA TYR A 195 18.76 16.88 2.05
C TYR A 195 19.23 16.26 3.37
N GLY A 196 19.44 17.08 4.39
CA GLY A 196 19.78 16.63 5.75
C GLY A 196 18.55 16.66 6.66
N PRO A 197 17.95 15.52 7.04
CA PRO A 197 16.78 15.49 7.92
C PRO A 197 17.18 15.69 9.40
N ILE A 198 17.83 16.82 9.71
CA ILE A 198 18.43 17.11 11.03
C ILE A 198 17.36 17.15 12.13
N GLU A 199 16.24 17.83 11.88
CA GLU A 199 15.13 17.94 12.84
C GLU A 199 14.47 16.59 13.12
N LEU A 200 14.31 15.76 12.09
CA LEU A 200 13.77 14.40 12.23
C LEU A 200 14.70 13.51 13.07
N LEU A 201 16.02 13.62 12.85
CA LEU A 201 17.02 12.91 13.66
C LEU A 201 16.98 13.36 15.12
N ALA A 202 17.06 14.66 15.36
CA ALA A 202 17.03 15.24 16.71
C ALA A 202 15.75 14.86 17.46
N LYS A 203 14.61 14.86 16.77
CA LYS A 203 13.33 14.45 17.33
C LYS A 203 13.29 12.96 17.65
N THR A 204 13.78 12.11 16.75
CA THR A 204 13.89 10.66 16.99
C THR A 204 14.72 10.38 18.24
N TRP A 205 15.85 11.07 18.43
CA TRP A 205 16.71 10.92 19.61
C TRP A 205 16.03 11.36 20.92
N ARG A 206 15.20 12.41 20.88
CA ARG A 206 14.45 12.86 22.06
C ARG A 206 13.33 11.89 22.43
N THR A 207 12.66 11.31 21.44
CA THR A 207 11.50 10.43 21.69
C THR A 207 11.93 8.97 21.96
N SER A 208 13.05 8.53 21.41
CA SER A 208 13.61 7.19 21.62
C SER A 208 15.07 7.28 22.06
N PRO A 209 15.33 7.36 23.39
CA PRO A 209 16.69 7.39 23.93
C PRO A 209 17.52 6.17 23.54
N GLU A 210 16.89 5.00 23.39
CA GLU A 210 17.50 3.75 22.91
C GLU A 210 18.17 3.92 21.54
N MET A 211 17.59 4.78 20.69
CA MET A 211 18.05 5.08 19.33
C MET A 211 18.94 6.34 19.28
N SER A 212 19.24 6.94 20.43
CA SER A 212 20.04 8.16 20.53
C SER A 212 21.54 7.85 20.54
N GLY A 213 22.33 8.84 20.14
CA GLY A 213 23.79 8.75 20.10
C GLY A 213 24.35 8.46 18.72
N TYR A 214 25.68 8.38 18.66
CA TYR A 214 26.43 8.31 17.40
C TYR A 214 26.64 6.88 16.88
N ALA A 215 26.12 5.85 17.55
CA ALA A 215 26.33 4.45 17.17
C ALA A 215 25.44 4.02 15.99
N GLN A 216 25.91 3.02 15.23
CA GLN A 216 25.07 2.33 14.25
C GLN A 216 23.95 1.57 14.97
N GLN A 217 22.74 1.62 14.42
CA GLN A 217 21.55 0.95 14.96
C GLN A 217 20.94 -0.01 13.92
N ASP A 218 20.07 -0.91 14.37
CA ASP A 218 19.32 -1.80 13.49
C ASP A 218 18.26 -1.00 12.69
N ALA A 219 18.25 -1.18 11.36
CA ALA A 219 17.31 -0.48 10.48
C ALA A 219 15.85 -0.92 10.70
N HIS A 220 15.61 -2.17 11.09
CA HIS A 220 14.27 -2.67 11.43
C HIS A 220 13.77 -2.06 12.74
N GLU A 221 14.65 -1.94 13.74
CA GLU A 221 14.31 -1.26 14.99
C GLU A 221 13.92 0.21 14.75
N PHE A 222 14.69 0.91 13.91
CA PHE A 222 14.31 2.25 13.47
C PHE A 222 13.00 2.27 12.67
N PHE A 223 12.77 1.30 11.77
CA PHE A 223 11.53 1.19 11.01
C PHE A 223 10.31 1.10 11.94
N ILE A 224 10.32 0.17 12.90
CA ILE A 224 9.21 0.00 13.86
C ILE A 224 9.06 1.25 14.73
N THR A 225 10.16 1.81 15.22
CA THR A 225 10.16 3.06 16.01
C THR A 225 9.52 4.21 15.23
N ALA A 226 9.92 4.41 13.97
CA ALA A 226 9.38 5.46 13.12
C ALA A 226 7.87 5.25 12.84
N LEU A 227 7.44 4.02 12.55
CA LEU A 227 6.02 3.70 12.39
C LEU A 227 5.22 4.02 13.67
N ASN A 228 5.73 3.64 14.84
CA ASN A 228 5.07 3.92 16.11
C ASN A 228 5.00 5.43 16.41
N HIS A 229 6.06 6.19 16.13
CA HIS A 229 6.07 7.65 16.29
C HIS A 229 5.11 8.36 15.33
N ILE A 230 5.06 7.94 14.06
CA ILE A 230 4.09 8.47 13.09
C ILE A 230 2.68 8.12 13.55
N HIS A 231 2.44 6.88 14.00
CA HIS A 231 1.15 6.47 14.55
C HIS A 231 0.73 7.33 15.74
N ALA A 232 1.62 7.56 16.71
CA ALA A 232 1.34 8.37 17.90
C ALA A 232 1.02 9.84 17.57
N THR A 233 1.55 10.35 16.46
CA THR A 233 1.41 11.75 16.04
C THR A 233 0.42 11.98 14.90
N SER A 234 -0.22 10.91 14.42
CA SER A 234 -1.21 10.95 13.35
C SER A 234 -2.63 11.20 13.86
N ARG A 235 -3.42 11.93 13.08
CA ARG A 235 -4.86 12.11 13.35
C ARG A 235 -5.58 10.75 13.28
N GLY A 236 -6.55 10.53 14.17
CA GLY A 236 -7.32 9.27 14.20
C GLY A 236 -6.57 8.09 14.80
N SER A 237 -5.44 8.34 15.48
CA SER A 237 -4.78 7.32 16.29
C SER A 237 -5.58 7.05 17.56
N THR A 238 -6.31 5.93 17.59
CA THR A 238 -7.08 5.50 18.76
C THR A 238 -6.84 4.02 19.05
N SER A 239 -6.97 3.61 20.32
CA SER A 239 -6.72 2.23 20.78
C SER A 239 -7.77 1.23 20.30
N LEU A 240 -9.01 1.68 20.07
CA LEU A 240 -10.11 0.81 19.66
C LEU A 240 -10.18 0.65 18.14
N GLN A 241 -9.96 1.74 17.39
CA GLN A 241 -10.20 1.82 15.94
C GLN A 241 -9.26 2.83 15.30
N CYS A 242 -8.00 2.43 15.14
CA CYS A 242 -7.00 3.31 14.56
C CYS A 242 -7.18 3.45 13.04
N ILE A 243 -7.36 4.68 12.58
CA ILE A 243 -7.46 5.03 11.16
C ILE A 243 -6.23 5.81 10.67
N CYS A 244 -5.13 5.77 11.42
CA CYS A 244 -3.93 6.52 11.06
C CYS A 244 -3.29 5.98 9.77
N ILE A 245 -2.42 6.79 9.16
CA ILE A 245 -1.71 6.42 7.94
C ILE A 245 -0.90 5.12 8.08
N ILE A 246 -0.34 4.86 9.26
CA ILE A 246 0.45 3.66 9.51
C ILE A 246 -0.40 2.40 9.50
N HIS A 247 -1.50 2.39 10.26
CA HIS A 247 -2.36 1.20 10.31
C HIS A 247 -3.16 0.99 9.02
N SER A 248 -3.50 2.06 8.30
CA SER A 248 -4.11 1.92 6.97
C SER A 248 -3.14 1.40 5.90
N THR A 249 -1.83 1.61 6.08
CA THR A 249 -0.80 1.20 5.10
C THR A 249 -0.16 -0.15 5.40
N PHE A 250 0.23 -0.38 6.66
CA PHE A 250 1.09 -1.50 7.08
C PHE A 250 0.38 -2.51 7.99
N ALA A 251 -0.79 -2.19 8.58
CA ALA A 251 -1.42 -3.12 9.52
C ALA A 251 -2.06 -4.32 8.83
N GLY A 252 -1.57 -5.49 9.19
CA GLY A 252 -2.21 -6.78 8.94
C GLY A 252 -2.70 -7.42 10.24
N LEU A 253 -3.24 -8.62 10.10
CA LEU A 253 -3.57 -9.50 11.22
C LEU A 253 -2.98 -10.87 10.96
N LEU A 254 -2.29 -11.42 11.95
CA LEU A 254 -1.90 -12.81 12.03
C LEU A 254 -2.98 -13.60 12.79
N GLN A 255 -3.11 -14.88 12.46
CA GLN A 255 -3.92 -15.83 13.23
C GLN A 255 -3.02 -16.96 13.70
N SER A 256 -3.04 -17.19 15.01
CA SER A 256 -2.39 -18.29 15.71
C SER A 256 -3.42 -19.33 16.10
N ASP A 257 -3.31 -20.51 15.50
CA ASP A 257 -4.16 -21.67 15.82
C ASP A 257 -3.36 -22.63 16.70
N VAL A 258 -3.89 -22.97 17.88
CA VAL A 258 -3.34 -23.99 18.76
C VAL A 258 -4.29 -25.18 18.80
N LYS A 259 -3.91 -26.27 18.12
CA LYS A 259 -4.68 -27.50 18.05
C LYS A 259 -4.18 -28.52 19.07
N CYS A 260 -5.03 -28.92 20.00
CA CYS A 260 -4.77 -30.02 20.90
C CYS A 260 -4.77 -31.35 20.13
N GLU A 261 -3.67 -32.11 20.19
CA GLU A 261 -3.55 -33.40 19.47
C GLU A 261 -4.39 -34.51 20.13
N ARG A 262 -4.82 -34.32 21.38
CA ARG A 262 -5.62 -35.32 22.12
C ARG A 262 -7.11 -35.26 21.81
N CYS A 263 -7.70 -34.08 21.81
CA CYS A 263 -9.15 -33.89 21.66
C CYS A 263 -9.54 -33.14 20.37
N GLY A 264 -8.57 -32.67 19.59
CA GLY A 264 -8.79 -31.94 18.35
C GLY A 264 -9.27 -30.50 18.53
N ASN A 265 -9.42 -30.00 19.77
CA ASN A 265 -9.85 -28.63 20.03
C ASN A 265 -8.83 -27.63 19.46
N VAL A 266 -9.31 -26.60 18.76
CA VAL A 266 -8.48 -25.52 18.22
C VAL A 266 -8.80 -24.23 18.97
N ALA A 267 -7.77 -23.60 19.55
CA ALA A 267 -7.86 -22.27 20.11
C ALA A 267 -7.27 -21.27 19.11
N GLU A 268 -8.06 -20.28 18.70
CA GLU A 268 -7.67 -19.26 17.73
C GLU A 268 -7.38 -17.93 18.43
N LYS A 269 -6.27 -17.30 18.09
CA LYS A 269 -5.91 -15.96 18.56
C LYS A 269 -5.47 -15.10 17.38
N THR A 270 -5.98 -13.87 17.30
CA THR A 270 -5.55 -12.90 16.29
C THR A 270 -4.60 -11.87 16.89
N ASP A 271 -3.48 -11.64 16.23
CA ASP A 271 -2.45 -10.69 16.66
C ASP A 271 -2.22 -9.62 15.56
N PRO A 272 -2.19 -8.32 15.90
CA PRO A 272 -1.83 -7.27 14.94
C PRO A 272 -0.39 -7.42 14.46
N MET A 273 -0.12 -7.05 13.21
CA MET A 273 1.24 -7.00 12.67
C MET A 273 1.46 -5.74 11.82
N LEU A 274 2.68 -5.20 11.85
CA LEU A 274 3.15 -4.16 10.91
C LEU A 274 4.16 -4.72 9.90
N ASP A 275 4.72 -5.89 10.21
CA ASP A 275 5.71 -6.60 9.42
C ASP A 275 5.73 -8.09 9.79
N ILE A 276 6.48 -8.89 9.03
CA ILE A 276 6.69 -10.31 9.31
C ILE A 276 8.20 -10.59 9.41
N SER A 277 8.65 -10.99 10.60
CA SER A 277 10.02 -11.43 10.85
C SER A 277 10.21 -12.91 10.53
N LEU A 278 10.97 -13.19 9.47
CA LEU A 278 11.21 -14.52 8.91
C LEU A 278 12.55 -15.10 9.37
N GLU A 279 12.52 -16.34 9.82
CA GLU A 279 13.71 -17.09 10.23
C GLU A 279 14.46 -17.66 9.02
N LEU A 280 15.78 -17.46 9.03
CA LEU A 280 16.70 -18.11 8.11
C LEU A 280 17.32 -19.32 8.81
N LYS A 281 17.36 -20.48 8.14
CA LYS A 281 18.13 -21.63 8.63
C LYS A 281 19.47 -21.62 7.91
N GLY A 282 20.56 -21.67 8.69
CA GLY A 282 21.94 -21.60 8.18
C GLY A 282 22.45 -22.84 7.45
N GLU A 283 21.68 -23.94 7.39
CA GLU A 283 22.18 -25.26 6.98
C GLU A 283 21.59 -25.80 5.67
N THR A 284 20.54 -25.19 5.13
CA THR A 284 20.07 -25.54 3.77
C THR A 284 21.05 -24.97 2.75
N SER A 285 21.41 -25.78 1.75
CA SER A 285 22.18 -25.33 0.59
C SER A 285 21.63 -23.98 0.08
N SER A 286 22.54 -23.07 -0.27
CA SER A 286 22.23 -21.70 -0.71
C SER A 286 21.15 -21.61 -1.80
N GLU A 287 20.95 -22.69 -2.56
CA GLU A 287 19.98 -22.78 -3.66
C GLU A 287 18.51 -22.81 -3.20
N ASP A 288 18.21 -23.28 -1.98
CA ASP A 288 16.84 -23.43 -1.46
C ASP A 288 16.33 -22.26 -0.59
N LEU A 289 17.19 -21.28 -0.31
CA LEU A 289 16.85 -20.15 0.54
C LEU A 289 16.07 -19.08 -0.25
N THR A 290 14.75 -19.26 -0.28
CA THR A 290 13.81 -18.37 -0.98
C THR A 290 12.85 -17.72 0.02
N LEU A 291 12.30 -16.56 -0.33
CA LEU A 291 11.23 -15.94 0.45
C LEU A 291 10.03 -16.88 0.61
N ALA A 292 9.70 -17.63 -0.45
CA ALA A 292 8.60 -18.59 -0.42
C ALA A 292 8.87 -19.75 0.56
N SER A 293 10.10 -20.26 0.64
CA SER A 293 10.47 -21.29 1.62
C SER A 293 10.47 -20.76 3.05
N CYS A 294 10.90 -19.50 3.25
CA CYS A 294 10.80 -18.83 4.55
C CYS A 294 9.34 -18.66 5.01
N LEU A 295 8.45 -18.22 4.11
CA LEU A 295 7.02 -18.08 4.40
C LEU A 295 6.31 -19.42 4.66
N ARG A 296 6.65 -20.47 3.90
CA ARG A 296 6.16 -21.83 4.16
C ARG A 296 6.57 -22.30 5.55
N ARG A 297 7.81 -22.01 5.97
CA ARG A 297 8.29 -22.35 7.31
C ARG A 297 7.58 -21.54 8.38
N TYR A 298 7.43 -20.23 8.17
CA TYR A 298 6.71 -19.34 9.08
C TYR A 298 5.27 -19.79 9.33
N THR A 299 4.62 -20.36 8.30
CA THR A 299 3.23 -20.86 8.38
C THR A 299 3.13 -22.37 8.64
N HIS A 300 4.26 -23.05 8.88
CA HIS A 300 4.27 -24.48 9.15
C HIS A 300 3.80 -24.75 10.59
N PRO A 301 2.99 -25.80 10.84
CA PRO A 301 2.66 -26.23 12.19
C PRO A 301 3.93 -26.61 12.98
N GLU A 302 4.10 -26.07 14.17
CA GLU A 302 5.13 -26.43 15.12
C GLU A 302 4.53 -27.15 16.33
N LYS A 303 5.21 -28.16 16.86
CA LYS A 303 4.76 -28.86 18.06
C LYS A 303 5.18 -28.08 19.30
N LEU A 304 4.20 -27.78 20.16
CA LEU A 304 4.46 -27.23 21.49
C LEU A 304 4.96 -28.34 22.42
N GLY A 305 5.96 -28.01 23.23
CA GLY A 305 6.47 -28.92 24.26
C GLY A 305 5.39 -29.31 25.28
N PRO A 306 5.51 -30.48 25.94
CA PRO A 306 4.46 -31.04 26.81
C PRO A 306 4.07 -30.12 27.99
N ASN A 307 4.96 -29.24 28.44
CA ASN A 307 4.70 -28.30 29.54
C ASN A 307 4.28 -26.89 29.07
N ASN A 308 4.21 -26.65 27.75
CA ASN A 308 3.97 -25.31 27.21
C ASN A 308 2.50 -25.07 26.84
N TYR A 309 1.62 -26.06 27.04
CA TYR A 309 0.19 -25.94 26.74
C TYR A 309 -0.68 -26.80 27.66
N SER A 310 -1.67 -26.15 28.29
CA SER A 310 -2.75 -26.81 29.00
C SER A 310 -4.05 -26.61 28.24
N CYS A 311 -4.68 -27.71 27.85
CA CYS A 311 -5.91 -27.72 27.07
C CYS A 311 -7.11 -27.51 27.99
N GLU A 312 -7.84 -26.40 27.81
CA GLU A 312 -9.01 -26.05 28.64
C GLU A 312 -10.10 -27.12 28.60
N LYS A 313 -10.32 -27.74 27.44
CA LYS A 313 -11.36 -28.77 27.25
C LYS A 313 -11.02 -30.10 27.90
N CYS A 314 -9.75 -30.45 28.00
CA CYS A 314 -9.29 -31.75 28.44
C CYS A 314 -8.54 -31.74 29.77
N GLY A 315 -8.27 -30.55 30.33
CA GLY A 315 -7.75 -30.30 31.67
C GLY A 315 -6.34 -30.85 31.94
N LYS A 316 -5.64 -31.35 30.91
CA LYS A 316 -4.32 -31.98 31.04
C LYS A 316 -3.31 -31.29 30.14
N ALA A 317 -2.07 -31.25 30.62
CA ALA A 317 -0.90 -31.00 29.78
C ALA A 317 -0.95 -32.00 28.61
N SER A 318 -0.97 -31.46 27.39
CA SER A 318 -1.16 -32.26 26.19
C SER A 318 -0.26 -31.76 25.08
N HIS A 319 0.15 -32.66 24.19
CA HIS A 319 0.77 -32.27 22.94
C HIS A 319 -0.21 -31.41 22.13
N ALA A 320 0.28 -30.27 21.67
CA ALA A 320 -0.46 -29.37 20.81
C ALA A 320 0.42 -28.92 19.67
N SER A 321 -0.20 -28.62 18.53
CA SER A 321 0.46 -27.99 17.40
C SER A 321 0.00 -26.53 17.32
N LYS A 322 0.95 -25.61 17.20
CA LYS A 322 0.71 -24.20 16.93
C LYS A 322 0.99 -23.92 15.46
N ARG A 323 0.12 -23.15 14.81
CA ARG A 323 0.34 -22.68 13.44
C ARG A 323 0.05 -21.19 13.36
N LEU A 324 0.91 -20.46 12.66
CA LEU A 324 0.66 -19.07 12.28
C LEU A 324 0.17 -19.01 10.84
N SER A 325 -0.76 -18.10 10.55
CA SER A 325 -1.22 -17.80 9.20
C SER A 325 -1.59 -16.32 9.08
N ILE A 326 -1.66 -15.79 7.86
CA ILE A 326 -2.08 -14.39 7.66
C ILE A 326 -3.61 -14.33 7.57
N ARG A 327 -4.24 -13.67 8.55
CA ARG A 327 -5.69 -13.46 8.60
C ARG A 327 -6.15 -12.27 7.76
N LYS A 328 -5.35 -11.19 7.76
CA LYS A 328 -5.56 -9.97 6.96
C LYS A 328 -4.23 -9.46 6.45
N LEU A 329 -4.12 -9.30 5.13
CA LEU A 329 -2.95 -8.70 4.49
C LEU A 329 -3.01 -7.17 4.56
N PRO A 330 -1.89 -6.48 4.82
CA PRO A 330 -1.80 -5.03 4.64
C PRO A 330 -1.62 -4.64 3.17
N PRO A 331 -1.97 -3.41 2.77
CA PRO A 331 -1.63 -2.87 1.44
C PRO A 331 -0.12 -2.88 1.14
N VAL A 332 0.71 -2.63 2.16
CA VAL A 332 2.16 -2.71 2.06
C VAL A 332 2.66 -3.71 3.10
N LEU A 333 3.19 -4.83 2.61
CA LEU A 333 3.72 -5.89 3.46
C LEU A 333 5.24 -5.78 3.57
N SER A 334 5.72 -5.65 4.81
CA SER A 334 7.14 -5.57 5.13
C SER A 334 7.65 -6.91 5.66
N PHE A 335 8.85 -7.31 5.22
CA PHE A 335 9.53 -8.51 5.70
C PHE A 335 10.86 -8.15 6.33
N GLN A 336 11.10 -8.68 7.53
CA GLN A 336 12.42 -8.67 8.16
C GLN A 336 13.01 -10.08 8.08
N PHE A 337 14.22 -10.24 7.57
CA PHE A 337 14.93 -11.50 7.70
C PHE A 337 15.76 -11.49 8.98
N LYS A 338 15.51 -12.42 9.89
CA LYS A 338 16.29 -12.61 11.12
C LYS A 338 17.67 -13.17 10.77
N ARG A 339 18.60 -12.27 10.45
CA ARG A 339 19.96 -12.60 9.99
C ARG A 339 20.96 -12.81 11.13
N PHE A 340 20.55 -12.74 12.39
CA PHE A 340 21.44 -12.94 13.52
C PHE A 340 21.02 -14.18 14.29
N GLU A 341 21.97 -15.07 14.54
CA GLU A 341 21.78 -16.26 15.35
C GLU A 341 22.76 -16.26 16.53
N HIS A 342 22.30 -16.72 17.69
CA HIS A 342 23.13 -16.98 18.85
C HIS A 342 23.42 -18.47 18.91
N LYS A 343 24.70 -18.88 18.83
CA LYS A 343 25.06 -20.28 19.02
C LYS A 343 24.90 -20.64 20.50
N SER A 344 24.38 -21.85 20.77
CA SER A 344 24.11 -22.34 22.13
C SER A 344 25.37 -22.49 23.00
N VAL A 345 26.55 -22.61 22.38
CA VAL A 345 27.82 -22.90 23.05
C VAL A 345 28.58 -21.64 23.47
N ASP A 346 28.36 -20.51 22.79
CA ASP A 346 29.01 -19.24 23.12
C ASP A 346 28.00 -18.09 22.96
N ARG A 347 27.43 -17.67 24.09
CA ARG A 347 26.40 -16.60 24.14
C ARG A 347 26.96 -15.21 23.81
N SER A 348 28.28 -15.06 23.69
CA SER A 348 28.95 -13.77 23.58
C SER A 348 29.06 -13.23 22.14
N ALA A 349 28.92 -14.07 21.11
CA ALA A 349 29.07 -13.66 19.72
C ALA A 349 27.84 -14.02 18.86
N ALA A 350 27.02 -13.03 18.53
CA ALA A 350 25.98 -13.18 17.52
C ALA A 350 26.61 -13.37 16.13
N ARG A 351 26.22 -14.41 15.40
CA ARG A 351 26.72 -14.66 14.04
C ARG A 351 25.73 -14.14 13.01
N LYS A 352 26.23 -13.37 12.04
CA LYS A 352 25.45 -12.89 10.90
C LYS A 352 25.31 -13.99 9.82
N ILE A 353 24.09 -14.16 9.32
CA ILE A 353 23.73 -15.03 8.21
C ILE A 353 23.83 -14.22 6.92
N GLU A 354 24.96 -14.39 6.23
CA GLU A 354 25.25 -13.75 4.93
C GLU A 354 24.61 -14.49 3.74
N ALA A 355 23.90 -15.59 3.98
CA ALA A 355 23.25 -16.36 2.94
C ALA A 355 22.28 -15.48 2.12
N ARG A 356 22.40 -15.56 0.79
CA ARG A 356 21.55 -14.83 -0.15
C ARG A 356 20.15 -15.42 -0.09
N VAL A 357 19.15 -14.57 0.14
CA VAL A 357 17.75 -14.97 0.06
C VAL A 357 17.22 -14.56 -1.31
N ARG A 358 16.68 -15.51 -2.07
CA ARG A 358 16.03 -15.24 -3.36
C ARG A 358 14.58 -14.84 -3.14
N PHE A 359 14.18 -13.68 -3.64
CA PHE A 359 12.78 -13.24 -3.64
C PHE A 359 12.34 -12.88 -5.07
N PRO A 360 11.11 -13.23 -5.48
CA PRO A 360 10.61 -12.90 -6.80
C PRO A 360 10.19 -11.43 -6.87
N SER A 361 10.07 -10.89 -8.08
CA SER A 361 9.49 -9.56 -8.32
C SER A 361 7.98 -9.50 -8.04
N SER A 362 7.30 -10.64 -8.13
CA SER A 362 5.88 -10.82 -7.82
C SER A 362 5.70 -11.99 -6.87
N LEU A 363 4.91 -11.80 -5.82
CA LEU A 363 4.70 -12.77 -4.75
C LEU A 363 3.20 -13.00 -4.55
N ASN A 364 2.75 -14.25 -4.71
CA ASN A 364 1.40 -14.63 -4.35
C ASN A 364 1.34 -15.00 -2.85
N MET A 365 0.63 -14.19 -2.07
CA MET A 365 0.46 -14.41 -0.63
C MET A 365 -0.69 -15.36 -0.28
N ALA A 366 -1.58 -15.69 -1.22
CA ALA A 366 -2.76 -16.51 -0.97
C ALA A 366 -2.45 -17.83 -0.23
N PRO A 367 -1.40 -18.61 -0.58
CA PRO A 367 -1.09 -19.88 0.08
C PRO A 367 -0.76 -19.78 1.57
N TYR A 368 -0.43 -18.58 2.06
CA TYR A 368 -0.03 -18.31 3.45
C TYR A 368 -1.17 -17.71 4.28
N THR A 369 -2.34 -17.50 3.67
CA THR A 369 -3.50 -16.92 4.33
C THR A 369 -4.38 -17.97 5.00
N THR A 370 -4.97 -17.63 6.14
CA THR A 370 -5.86 -18.53 6.90
C THR A 370 -6.98 -19.11 6.03
N LEU A 371 -7.61 -18.26 5.20
CA LEU A 371 -8.73 -18.65 4.34
C LEU A 371 -8.37 -19.78 3.37
N VAL A 372 -7.24 -19.63 2.67
CA VAL A 372 -6.81 -20.61 1.67
C VAL A 372 -6.27 -21.87 2.33
N MET A 373 -5.50 -21.73 3.41
CA MET A 373 -4.97 -22.88 4.15
C MET A 373 -6.11 -23.76 4.68
N HIS A 374 -7.13 -23.17 5.30
CA HIS A 374 -8.31 -23.90 5.78
C HIS A 374 -9.09 -24.56 4.63
N LYS A 375 -9.26 -23.86 3.49
CA LYS A 375 -9.90 -24.44 2.30
C LYS A 375 -9.13 -25.65 1.75
N GLN A 376 -7.81 -25.58 1.72
CA GLN A 376 -6.96 -26.69 1.26
C GLN A 376 -7.02 -27.90 2.19
N GLU A 377 -7.16 -27.69 3.51
CA GLU A 377 -7.32 -28.77 4.48
C GLU A 377 -8.65 -29.50 4.27
N LEU A 378 -9.76 -28.76 4.13
CA LEU A 378 -11.08 -29.34 3.87
C LEU A 378 -11.11 -30.19 2.58
N LEU A 379 -10.39 -29.75 1.54
CA LEU A 379 -10.29 -30.49 0.28
C LEU A 379 -9.44 -31.76 0.40
N LYS A 380 -8.44 -31.78 1.29
CA LYS A 380 -7.59 -32.96 1.52
C LYS A 380 -8.29 -34.04 2.36
N ASP A 381 -9.18 -33.65 3.26
CA ASP A 381 -9.92 -34.55 4.14
C ASP A 381 -11.17 -35.18 3.48
N GLY A 382 -11.34 -35.04 2.16
CA GLY A 382 -12.38 -35.75 1.38
C GLY A 382 -13.82 -35.23 1.56
N GLY A 383 -14.02 -34.09 2.21
CA GLY A 383 -15.36 -33.54 2.47
C GLY A 383 -15.96 -32.83 1.26
N THR A 384 -17.14 -33.27 0.80
CA THR A 384 -18.01 -32.46 -0.06
C THR A 384 -18.28 -31.12 0.63
N ALA A 385 -17.90 -30.02 -0.03
CA ALA A 385 -18.07 -28.67 0.50
C ALA A 385 -19.56 -28.30 0.59
N SER A 386 -20.22 -28.67 1.69
CA SER A 386 -21.60 -28.27 2.01
C SER A 386 -21.71 -27.58 3.38
N ALA A 387 -20.73 -26.74 3.73
CA ALA A 387 -20.82 -25.85 4.87
C ALA A 387 -20.93 -24.40 4.40
N SER A 388 -22.09 -23.80 4.59
CA SER A 388 -22.35 -22.38 4.30
C SER A 388 -21.33 -21.49 5.04
N PRO A 389 -20.63 -20.57 4.35
CA PRO A 389 -19.53 -19.77 4.93
C PRO A 389 -19.98 -18.68 5.92
N ALA A 390 -21.25 -18.70 6.36
CA ALA A 390 -21.86 -17.62 7.12
C ALA A 390 -21.49 -17.59 8.61
N SER A 391 -20.97 -18.69 9.17
CA SER A 391 -20.73 -18.84 10.62
C SER A 391 -19.30 -18.51 11.09
N LEU A 392 -18.34 -18.28 10.18
CA LEU A 392 -16.93 -17.96 10.52
C LEU A 392 -16.57 -16.47 10.33
N ILE A 393 -17.56 -15.61 10.21
CA ILE A 393 -17.34 -14.15 10.12
C ILE A 393 -17.76 -13.53 11.46
N PRO A 394 -16.82 -13.15 12.34
CA PRO A 394 -17.16 -12.26 13.44
C PRO A 394 -17.76 -10.99 12.84
N SER A 395 -18.84 -10.48 13.46
CA SER A 395 -19.43 -9.19 13.11
C SER A 395 -18.43 -8.05 13.35
N VAL A 396 -17.53 -7.82 12.39
CA VAL A 396 -16.80 -6.56 12.30
C VAL A 396 -17.76 -5.59 11.60
N ARG A 397 -18.40 -4.72 12.38
CA ARG A 397 -19.18 -3.61 11.81
C ARG A 397 -18.25 -2.77 10.92
N PRO A 398 -18.71 -2.30 9.76
CA PRO A 398 -17.90 -1.48 8.87
C PRO A 398 -17.52 -0.20 9.60
N LEU A 399 -16.24 -0.01 9.86
CA LEU A 399 -15.71 1.25 10.37
C LEU A 399 -15.39 2.14 9.22
N LEU A 400 -16.48 2.55 8.59
CA LEU A 400 -16.43 3.52 7.54
C LEU A 400 -17.76 4.23 7.43
N ARG A 401 -17.93 5.16 8.37
CA ARG A 401 -18.47 6.47 8.04
C ARG A 401 -17.30 7.44 7.97
N VAL A 402 -16.56 7.40 6.87
CA VAL A 402 -15.91 8.60 6.38
C VAL A 402 -17.06 9.46 5.87
N ARG A 403 -17.54 10.39 6.69
CA ARG A 403 -18.14 11.60 6.12
C ARG A 403 -16.98 12.30 5.45
N SER A 404 -16.80 12.04 4.16
CA SER A 404 -15.87 12.75 3.30
C SER A 404 -16.34 14.21 3.20
N ARG A 405 -15.93 15.03 4.16
CA ARG A 405 -15.44 16.36 3.82
C ARG A 405 -13.94 16.20 3.61
N VAL A 406 -13.61 15.66 2.44
CA VAL A 406 -12.25 15.65 1.91
C VAL A 406 -12.10 16.98 1.19
N PRO A 407 -11.15 17.85 1.57
CA PRO A 407 -10.47 18.71 0.63
C PRO A 407 -9.37 17.88 -0.04
N GLY A 408 -9.45 17.73 -1.36
CA GLY A 408 -8.33 17.70 -2.29
C GLY A 408 -7.48 16.44 -2.26
N SER A 409 -7.63 15.55 -3.26
CA SER A 409 -6.63 14.52 -3.55
C SER A 409 -6.08 14.72 -4.97
N SER A 410 -4.87 15.24 -5.10
CA SER A 410 -4.23 15.52 -6.39
C SER A 410 -4.26 14.33 -7.36
N ALA A 411 -4.91 14.52 -8.50
CA ALA A 411 -4.85 13.62 -9.64
C ALA A 411 -3.51 13.79 -10.37
N ALA A 412 -2.78 12.69 -10.55
CA ALA A 412 -1.63 12.67 -11.45
C ALA A 412 -2.11 12.92 -12.89
N THR A 413 -1.74 14.07 -13.46
CA THR A 413 -1.99 14.41 -14.86
C THR A 413 -0.68 14.24 -15.61
N ALA A 414 -0.67 13.37 -16.61
CA ALA A 414 0.46 13.22 -17.52
C ALA A 414 0.38 14.36 -18.55
N LEU A 415 1.27 15.33 -18.43
CA LEU A 415 1.63 16.24 -19.51
C LEU A 415 3.01 15.79 -20.01
N GLY A 416 3.17 15.64 -21.32
CA GLY A 416 4.42 15.36 -22.04
C GLY A 416 5.58 14.73 -21.26
N GLY A 417 5.71 13.41 -21.31
CA GLY A 417 7.00 12.73 -21.13
C GLY A 417 7.49 12.39 -19.73
N ARG A 418 6.92 12.88 -18.63
CA ARG A 418 7.22 12.38 -17.27
C ARG A 418 5.99 12.45 -16.36
N PRO A 419 5.77 11.47 -15.47
CA PRO A 419 4.67 11.54 -14.50
C PRO A 419 4.90 12.76 -13.58
N VAL A 420 3.83 13.49 -13.23
CA VAL A 420 3.86 14.72 -12.42
C VAL A 420 2.96 14.56 -11.17
N CYS A 421 3.47 14.95 -10.00
CA CYS A 421 2.76 15.15 -8.74
C CYS A 421 2.44 16.64 -8.57
N VAL A 422 1.20 16.99 -8.21
CA VAL A 422 0.82 18.39 -7.96
C VAL A 422 0.96 18.70 -6.47
N VAL A 423 1.80 19.67 -6.13
CA VAL A 423 1.99 20.19 -4.76
C VAL A 423 1.47 21.64 -4.73
N PRO A 424 0.62 22.03 -3.77
CA PRO A 424 0.19 23.43 -3.66
C PRO A 424 1.39 24.31 -3.30
N THR A 425 1.63 25.36 -4.09
CA THR A 425 2.63 26.39 -3.78
C THR A 425 2.19 27.26 -2.61
N ASP A 426 3.16 27.97 -2.03
CA ASP A 426 3.08 28.91 -0.90
C ASP A 426 2.08 30.09 -1.02
N ALA A 427 0.91 29.89 -1.62
CA ALA A 427 -0.20 30.81 -1.55
C ALA A 427 -0.87 30.68 -0.18
N VAL A 428 -0.66 31.68 0.65
CA VAL A 428 -1.48 32.04 1.80
C VAL A 428 -2.94 32.08 1.36
N LEU A 429 -3.70 30.99 1.56
CA LEU A 429 -5.16 31.08 1.58
C LEU A 429 -5.59 31.61 2.97
N PRO A 430 -6.47 32.62 3.04
CA PRO A 430 -7.05 33.06 4.29
C PRO A 430 -7.89 31.90 4.86
N ARG A 431 -7.40 31.38 5.99
CA ARG A 431 -7.85 30.16 6.66
C ARG A 431 -9.17 30.43 7.40
N ILE A 432 -10.16 29.54 7.25
CA ILE A 432 -11.27 29.40 8.21
C ILE A 432 -10.90 28.31 9.20
#